data_AF-A0A0C9U7A6-F1
#
_entry.id   AF-A0A0C9U7A6-F1
#
_cell.length_a   1.000
_cell.length_b   1.000
_cell.length_c   1.000
_cell.angle_alpha   90.00
_cell.angle_beta   90.00
_cell.angle_gamma   90.00
#
_symmetry.space_group_name_H-M   'P 1'
#
loop_
_entity.id
_entity.type
_entity.pdbx_description
1 polymer ?
#
loop_
_entity_poly.entity_id
_entity_poly.type
_entity_poly.pdbx_seq_one_letter_code
_entity_poly.pdbx_strand_id
1 'polypeptide(L)'
;MHLLPKTLHVHDPWNLAIVDWLQSIVEPEEEPFMSWTSKKDLVYSYDLSLPSEAQKAAEEASRAASAAEDEALKIPKVILILPQQTEGPTDEPAIRAVLPQRPRKLTEVPEAHMYLFPVGKLGTGNHSVVYKAEWELPRDLFCESTICDECVREKVDEEVKRLKESGEWEQRLREAVSAYQNDRDVSQEAAPSDTMKVVDSELSPNAVPPKKGVGFIRVTMEVEPLENTRLMVSPGKLEHGEPLGEDGAPHYRVKLRDPAINRVHQYEGPTITIHPDVKWQNPSYPETICEHRKLYDKPVPRTARFLVAAKLSLPGDDHLEREAQNYLKFPAHFFQHWNGYNIVSSLQDPTPIGPVVPQFFGYYVPHIKLTWINYCLSPILLIEHCGKPVDILKLTLDDRQECQALLLRFHLAGWLHESFAPRNILVREEHPTTSPLERTTNPTHKFRLIDFGRSKESTDSTERVIEVLSGQQTLKNGKPLSDAHVRFLRGESICVSALL
;
A
#
# COMPACT_ATOMS: atom_id res chain seq x y z
N MET A 1 6.50 1.77 -10.62
CA MET A 1 7.15 1.52 -11.94
C MET A 1 8.32 0.55 -11.81
N HIS A 2 9.40 0.86 -11.07
CA HIS A 2 10.59 -0.03 -11.03
C HIS A 2 10.37 -1.41 -10.39
N LEU A 3 9.31 -1.58 -9.58
CA LEU A 3 8.90 -2.87 -9.01
C LEU A 3 7.89 -3.64 -9.88
N LEU A 4 7.55 -3.13 -11.08
CA LEU A 4 6.74 -3.92 -12.01
C LEU A 4 7.60 -5.07 -12.56
N PRO A 5 7.04 -6.29 -12.67
CA PRO A 5 7.73 -7.41 -13.29
C PRO A 5 8.21 -7.07 -14.71
N LYS A 6 9.46 -7.41 -15.03
CA LYS A 6 9.98 -7.21 -16.39
C LYS A 6 9.36 -8.22 -17.36
N THR A 7 9.17 -9.46 -16.89
CA THR A 7 8.55 -10.55 -17.65
C THR A 7 7.33 -11.08 -16.91
N LEU A 8 6.26 -11.35 -17.66
CA LEU A 8 5.03 -11.96 -17.17
C LEU A 8 4.82 -13.32 -17.85
N HIS A 9 4.80 -14.38 -17.06
CA HIS A 9 4.46 -15.73 -17.50
C HIS A 9 2.97 -15.97 -17.30
N VAL A 10 2.24 -16.08 -18.39
CA VAL A 10 0.79 -16.28 -18.39
C VAL A 10 0.49 -17.74 -18.61
N HIS A 11 -0.07 -18.36 -17.58
CA HIS A 11 -0.59 -19.71 -17.63
C HIS A 11 -2.05 -19.67 -18.06
N ASP A 12 -2.36 -20.35 -19.16
CA ASP A 12 -3.66 -20.28 -19.83
C ASP A 12 -4.03 -21.62 -20.51
N PRO A 13 -4.40 -22.65 -19.74
CA PRO A 13 -4.77 -23.96 -20.27
C PRO A 13 -5.96 -23.96 -21.24
N TRP A 14 -6.73 -22.87 -21.30
CA TRP A 14 -7.89 -22.69 -22.18
C TRP A 14 -7.61 -21.80 -23.39
N ASN A 15 -6.37 -21.34 -23.56
CA ASN A 15 -5.96 -20.53 -24.70
C ASN A 15 -6.78 -19.23 -24.87
N LEU A 16 -7.23 -18.63 -23.76
CA LEU A 16 -7.99 -17.38 -23.67
C LEU A 16 -7.21 -16.16 -24.12
N ALA A 17 -5.88 -16.21 -24.04
CA ALA A 17 -4.98 -15.13 -24.45
C ALA A 17 -4.83 -15.03 -25.97
N ILE A 18 -5.12 -16.10 -26.70
CA ILE A 18 -5.18 -16.08 -28.16
C ILE A 18 -6.56 -15.59 -28.56
N VAL A 19 -6.57 -14.54 -29.38
CA VAL A 19 -7.82 -13.99 -29.91
C VAL A 19 -7.94 -14.34 -31.39
N ASP A 20 -9.02 -15.03 -31.72
CA ASP A 20 -9.39 -15.42 -33.08
C ASP A 20 -10.47 -14.46 -33.60
N TRP A 21 -10.19 -13.80 -34.73
CA TRP A 21 -11.15 -12.93 -35.41
C TRP A 21 -12.46 -13.65 -35.72
N LEU A 22 -12.42 -14.94 -36.05
CA LEU A 22 -13.58 -15.74 -36.47
C LEU A 22 -14.40 -16.28 -35.29
N GLN A 23 -13.75 -16.62 -34.17
CA GLN A 23 -14.47 -17.11 -32.98
C GLN A 23 -15.18 -16.01 -32.19
N SER A 24 -14.88 -14.74 -32.43
CA SER A 24 -15.64 -13.62 -31.83
C SER A 24 -17.16 -13.66 -32.14
N ILE A 25 -17.59 -14.51 -33.08
CA ILE A 25 -18.97 -14.68 -33.53
C ILE A 25 -19.66 -15.88 -32.85
N VAL A 26 -18.91 -16.84 -32.29
CA VAL A 26 -19.48 -18.07 -31.71
C VAL A 26 -19.27 -18.04 -30.20
N GLU A 27 -20.37 -17.93 -29.44
CA GLU A 27 -20.29 -18.08 -27.99
C GLU A 27 -19.69 -19.47 -27.68
N PRO A 28 -18.62 -19.54 -26.87
CA PRO A 28 -18.01 -20.82 -26.56
C PRO A 28 -19.08 -21.71 -25.91
N GLU A 29 -19.23 -22.93 -26.40
CA GLU A 29 -20.04 -23.94 -25.71
C GLU A 29 -19.58 -23.99 -24.25
N GLU A 30 -20.52 -24.01 -23.32
CA GLU A 30 -20.23 -24.09 -21.88
C GLU A 30 -19.54 -25.43 -21.59
N GLU A 31 -18.22 -25.50 -21.76
CA GLU A 31 -17.45 -26.65 -21.34
C GLU A 31 -17.62 -26.80 -19.82
N PRO A 32 -18.00 -27.99 -19.33
CA PRO A 32 -18.12 -28.22 -17.90
C PRO A 32 -16.81 -27.85 -17.21
N PHE A 33 -16.90 -27.17 -16.07
CA PHE A 33 -15.73 -26.72 -15.32
C PHE A 33 -14.81 -27.92 -15.01
N MET A 34 -13.67 -27.96 -15.68
CA MET A 34 -12.63 -28.96 -15.46
C MET A 34 -11.55 -28.39 -14.54
N SER A 35 -10.96 -29.26 -13.70
CA SER A 35 -9.82 -28.89 -12.86
C SER A 35 -8.65 -28.38 -13.71
N TRP A 36 -7.91 -27.39 -13.23
CA TRP A 36 -6.70 -26.90 -13.90
C TRP A 36 -5.73 -28.04 -14.27
N THR A 37 -5.59 -29.01 -13.37
CA THR A 37 -4.70 -30.17 -13.54
C THR A 37 -5.13 -31.16 -14.63
N SER A 38 -6.34 -31.03 -15.18
CA SER A 38 -6.82 -31.94 -16.22
C SER A 38 -6.53 -31.44 -17.64
N LYS A 39 -6.09 -30.19 -17.82
CA LYS A 39 -5.64 -29.65 -19.11
C LYS A 39 -4.12 -29.45 -19.08
N LYS A 40 -3.50 -29.54 -20.26
CA LYS A 40 -2.08 -29.19 -20.41
C LYS A 40 -1.95 -27.69 -20.18
N ASP A 41 -1.06 -27.31 -19.28
CA ASP A 41 -0.77 -25.91 -19.02
C ASP A 41 -0.05 -25.28 -20.25
N LEU A 42 -0.66 -24.23 -20.80
CA LEU A 42 -0.08 -23.44 -21.89
C LEU A 42 0.50 -22.18 -21.27
N VAL A 43 1.81 -22.00 -21.42
CA VAL A 43 2.52 -20.88 -20.81
C VAL A 43 3.03 -19.95 -21.91
N TYR A 44 2.61 -18.69 -21.84
CA TYR A 44 3.03 -17.62 -22.73
C TYR A 44 3.89 -16.62 -21.97
N SER A 45 4.96 -16.14 -22.59
CA SER A 45 5.82 -15.11 -21.99
C SER A 45 5.56 -13.76 -22.61
N TYR A 46 5.44 -12.74 -21.77
CA TYR A 46 5.21 -11.36 -22.15
C TYR A 46 6.26 -10.45 -21.53
N ASP A 47 6.61 -9.39 -22.24
CA ASP A 47 7.53 -8.37 -21.78
C ASP A 47 6.77 -7.10 -21.40
N LEU A 48 7.18 -6.46 -20.31
CA LEU A 48 6.67 -5.17 -19.90
C LEU A 48 7.00 -4.12 -20.97
N SER A 49 5.96 -3.53 -21.55
CA SER A 49 6.07 -2.48 -22.56
C SER A 49 5.90 -1.11 -21.92
N LEU A 50 6.96 -0.32 -21.93
CA LEU A 50 6.99 1.06 -21.45
C LEU A 50 7.48 2.00 -22.57
N PRO A 51 6.91 3.21 -22.70
CA PRO A 51 7.52 4.28 -23.46
C PRO A 51 8.95 4.56 -22.96
N SER A 52 9.83 5.00 -23.86
CA SER A 52 11.25 5.22 -23.55
C SER A 52 11.49 6.13 -22.34
N GLU A 53 10.66 7.14 -22.13
CA GLU A 53 10.72 8.03 -20.96
C GLU A 53 10.39 7.28 -19.66
N ALA A 54 9.30 6.50 -19.65
CA ALA A 54 8.89 5.69 -18.50
C ALA A 54 9.90 4.58 -18.19
N GLN A 55 10.53 4.00 -19.21
CA GLN A 55 11.60 3.01 -19.05
C GLN A 55 12.83 3.63 -18.36
N LYS A 56 13.30 4.79 -18.84
CA LYS A 56 14.43 5.51 -18.20
C LYS A 56 14.13 5.86 -16.74
N ALA A 57 12.92 6.37 -16.48
CA ALA A 57 12.48 6.68 -15.12
C ALA A 57 12.42 5.44 -14.22
N ALA A 58 11.98 4.29 -14.75
CA ALA A 58 11.96 3.02 -14.02
C ALA A 58 13.38 2.52 -13.70
N GLU A 59 14.30 2.58 -14.67
CA GLU A 59 15.71 2.19 -14.47
C GLU A 59 16.43 3.10 -13.48
N GLU A 60 16.21 4.42 -13.56
CA GLU A 60 16.75 5.38 -12.60
C GLU A 60 16.21 5.12 -11.20
N ALA A 61 14.90 4.92 -11.06
CA ALA A 61 14.29 4.58 -9.77
C ALA A 61 14.81 3.24 -9.21
N SER A 62 15.06 2.24 -10.07
CA SER A 62 15.66 0.96 -9.66
C SER A 62 17.09 1.15 -9.14
N ARG A 63 17.93 1.91 -9.86
CA ARG A 63 19.29 2.24 -9.41
C ARG A 63 19.29 3.04 -8.10
N ALA A 64 18.40 4.01 -7.98
CA ALA A 64 18.25 4.81 -6.75
C ALA A 64 17.80 3.94 -5.57
N ALA A 65 16.85 3.03 -5.78
CA ALA A 65 16.40 2.09 -4.75
C ALA A 65 17.52 1.13 -4.32
N SER A 66 18.28 0.59 -5.28
CA SER A 66 19.46 -0.24 -5.03
C SER A 66 20.51 0.50 -4.22
N ALA A 67 20.86 1.73 -4.61
CA ALA A 67 21.86 2.53 -3.91
C ALA A 67 21.39 2.91 -2.48
N ALA A 68 20.12 3.29 -2.32
CA ALA A 68 19.55 3.57 -1.01
C ALA A 68 19.56 2.34 -0.09
N GLU A 69 19.26 1.17 -0.64
CA GLU A 69 19.34 -0.11 0.07
C GLU A 69 20.79 -0.43 0.48
N ASP A 70 21.76 -0.20 -0.42
CA ASP A 70 23.17 -0.44 -0.13
C ASP A 70 23.70 0.48 0.98
N GLU A 71 23.30 1.76 0.99
CA GLU A 71 23.61 2.67 2.11
C GLU A 71 22.92 2.24 3.40
N ALA A 72 21.65 1.83 3.33
CA ALA A 72 20.92 1.34 4.50
C ALA A 72 21.56 0.08 5.10
N LEU A 73 22.16 -0.78 4.27
CA LEU A 73 22.87 -1.98 4.71
C LEU A 73 24.22 -1.70 5.37
N LYS A 74 24.82 -0.52 5.19
CA LYS A 74 26.06 -0.11 5.88
C LYS A 74 25.81 0.29 7.33
N ILE A 75 24.60 0.71 7.67
CA ILE A 75 24.25 1.12 9.02
C ILE A 75 23.92 -0.16 9.81
N PRO A 76 24.77 -0.59 10.76
CA PRO A 76 24.48 -1.77 11.54
C PRO A 76 23.25 -1.51 12.42
N LYS A 77 22.34 -2.49 12.49
CA LYS A 77 21.23 -2.42 13.43
C LYS A 77 21.77 -2.73 14.83
N VAL A 78 21.49 -1.83 15.77
CA VAL A 78 21.97 -1.94 17.15
C VAL A 78 20.77 -1.99 18.08
N ILE A 79 20.76 -2.97 18.98
CA ILE A 79 19.79 -3.06 20.07
C ILE A 79 20.54 -2.76 21.38
N LEU A 80 20.01 -1.83 22.17
CA LEU A 80 20.50 -1.57 23.51
C LEU A 80 19.71 -2.44 24.51
N ILE A 81 20.40 -3.34 25.18
CA ILE A 81 19.83 -4.19 26.24
C ILE A 81 20.22 -3.56 27.57
N LEU A 82 19.20 -3.13 28.31
CA LEU A 82 19.37 -2.53 29.62
C LEU A 82 19.52 -3.60 30.70
N PRO A 83 20.38 -3.39 31.71
CA PRO A 83 20.61 -4.37 32.77
C PRO A 83 19.40 -4.55 33.69
N GLN A 84 18.53 -3.54 33.77
CA GLN A 84 17.27 -3.59 34.51
C GLN A 84 16.21 -2.73 33.81
N GLN A 85 14.94 -2.90 34.16
CA GLN A 85 13.82 -2.12 33.62
C GLN A 85 13.39 -0.97 34.54
N THR A 86 13.90 -0.93 35.77
CA THR A 86 13.54 0.07 36.77
C THR A 86 14.50 1.24 36.76
N GLU A 87 13.96 2.43 37.02
CA GLU A 87 14.76 3.64 37.24
C GLU A 87 15.70 3.45 38.43
N GLY A 88 16.93 3.95 38.30
CA GLY A 88 17.91 3.95 39.38
C GLY A 88 19.32 3.55 38.95
N PRO A 89 20.25 3.51 39.90
CA PRO A 89 21.62 3.05 39.66
C PRO A 89 21.63 1.56 39.32
N THR A 90 22.61 1.14 38.52
CA THR A 90 22.85 -0.25 38.17
C THR A 90 24.33 -0.58 38.29
N ASP A 91 24.62 -1.79 38.78
CA ASP A 91 25.98 -2.30 38.93
C ASP A 91 26.50 -3.00 37.65
N GLU A 92 25.63 -3.18 36.66
CA GLU A 92 25.97 -3.78 35.36
C GLU A 92 25.92 -2.73 34.24
N PRO A 93 26.81 -2.83 33.23
CA PRO A 93 26.77 -1.97 32.07
C PRO A 93 25.57 -2.32 31.17
N ALA A 94 25.10 -1.37 30.36
CA ALA A 94 24.20 -1.72 29.26
C ALA A 94 24.95 -2.46 28.15
N ILE A 95 24.27 -3.38 27.47
CA ILE A 95 24.84 -4.16 26.38
C ILE A 95 24.37 -3.57 25.06
N ARG A 96 25.33 -3.19 24.22
CA ARG A 96 25.11 -2.74 22.86
C ARG A 96 25.24 -3.94 21.91
N ALA A 97 24.12 -4.60 21.61
CA ALA A 97 24.08 -5.74 20.71
C ALA A 97 24.07 -5.26 19.25
N VAL A 98 25.18 -5.44 18.54
CA VAL A 98 25.33 -5.11 17.13
C VAL A 98 24.91 -6.32 16.30
N LEU A 99 23.73 -6.24 15.69
CA LEU A 99 23.14 -7.34 14.95
C LEU A 99 23.87 -7.58 13.62
N PRO A 100 23.84 -8.81 13.09
CA PRO A 100 24.38 -9.09 11.77
C PRO A 100 23.65 -8.29 10.70
N GLN A 101 24.33 -8.07 9.58
CA GLN A 101 23.76 -7.35 8.44
C GLN A 101 22.48 -8.03 7.95
N ARG A 102 21.44 -7.24 7.73
CA ARG A 102 20.15 -7.77 7.25
C ARG A 102 20.25 -8.24 5.80
N PRO A 103 19.45 -9.24 5.39
CA PRO A 103 19.30 -9.57 3.99
C PRO A 103 18.84 -8.35 3.19
N ARG A 104 19.33 -8.27 1.95
CA ARG A 104 18.98 -7.22 1.01
C ARG A 104 17.50 -7.31 0.63
N LYS A 105 16.80 -6.17 0.68
CA LYS A 105 15.42 -6.07 0.20
C LYS A 105 15.40 -6.16 -1.33
N LEU A 106 14.36 -6.79 -1.86
CA LEU A 106 14.20 -6.90 -3.31
C LEU A 106 13.86 -5.52 -3.90
N THR A 107 14.72 -5.02 -4.79
CA THR A 107 14.57 -3.69 -5.44
C THR A 107 14.12 -3.79 -6.90
N GLU A 108 13.94 -5.00 -7.43
CA GLU A 108 13.43 -5.26 -8.77
C GLU A 108 12.70 -6.59 -8.83
N VAL A 109 11.75 -6.72 -9.77
CA VAL A 109 11.00 -7.96 -9.97
C VAL A 109 11.31 -8.48 -11.36
N PRO A 110 12.13 -9.55 -11.50
CA PRO A 110 12.47 -10.06 -12.83
C PRO A 110 11.24 -10.66 -13.51
N GLU A 111 10.51 -11.50 -12.79
CA GLU A 111 9.41 -12.29 -13.33
C GLU A 111 8.20 -12.31 -12.39
N ALA A 112 7.03 -12.51 -12.97
CA ALA A 112 5.78 -12.79 -12.27
C ALA A 112 4.96 -13.79 -13.06
N HIS A 113 4.04 -14.46 -12.37
CA HIS A 113 3.14 -15.44 -12.99
C HIS A 113 1.71 -14.94 -12.93
N MET A 114 0.94 -15.17 -13.99
CA MET A 114 -0.48 -14.87 -14.04
C MET A 114 -1.25 -16.11 -14.50
N TYR A 115 -2.41 -16.35 -13.89
CA TYR A 115 -3.26 -17.49 -14.18
C TYR A 115 -4.60 -16.99 -14.73
N LEU A 116 -4.92 -17.37 -15.97
CA LEU A 116 -6.17 -17.04 -16.66
C LEU A 116 -7.15 -18.22 -16.61
N PHE A 117 -8.42 -17.92 -16.35
CA PHE A 117 -9.48 -18.93 -16.24
C PHE A 117 -10.76 -18.44 -16.93
N PRO A 118 -11.53 -19.32 -17.60
CA PRO A 118 -12.78 -18.92 -18.26
C PRO A 118 -13.81 -18.35 -17.28
N VAL A 119 -13.94 -18.98 -16.10
CA VAL A 119 -14.83 -18.53 -15.02
C VAL A 119 -14.46 -17.15 -14.45
N GLY A 120 -13.24 -16.69 -14.74
CA GLY A 120 -12.78 -15.36 -14.37
C GLY A 120 -13.30 -14.24 -15.27
N LYS A 121 -14.01 -14.53 -16.38
CA LYS A 121 -14.49 -13.50 -17.31
C LYS A 121 -15.39 -12.49 -16.58
N LEU A 122 -14.95 -11.24 -16.52
CA LEU A 122 -15.69 -10.13 -15.90
C LEU A 122 -16.62 -9.44 -16.89
N GLY A 123 -16.24 -9.39 -18.17
CA GLY A 123 -17.05 -8.79 -19.21
C GLY A 123 -16.33 -8.70 -20.55
N THR A 124 -17.10 -8.39 -21.59
CA THR A 124 -16.62 -8.10 -22.94
C THR A 124 -17.01 -6.67 -23.28
N GLY A 125 -16.01 -5.84 -23.58
CA GLY A 125 -16.19 -4.53 -24.18
C GLY A 125 -16.08 -4.61 -25.70
N ASN A 126 -16.30 -3.48 -26.38
CA ASN A 126 -16.23 -3.40 -27.85
C ASN A 126 -14.85 -3.76 -28.41
N HIS A 127 -13.80 -3.61 -27.61
CA HIS A 127 -12.40 -3.65 -28.03
C HIS A 127 -11.56 -4.59 -27.17
N SER A 128 -12.15 -5.23 -26.16
CA SER A 128 -11.41 -5.99 -25.17
C SER A 128 -12.26 -6.98 -24.42
N VAL A 129 -11.63 -8.02 -23.88
CA VAL A 129 -12.23 -8.91 -22.88
C VAL A 129 -11.47 -8.74 -21.57
N VAL A 130 -12.19 -8.72 -20.45
CA VAL A 130 -11.59 -8.55 -19.12
C VAL A 130 -11.78 -9.84 -18.33
N TYR A 131 -10.70 -10.32 -17.72
CA TYR A 131 -10.69 -11.46 -16.84
C TYR A 131 -10.21 -11.05 -15.45
N LYS A 132 -10.84 -11.60 -14.43
CA LYS A 132 -10.29 -11.71 -13.09
C LYS A 132 -9.20 -12.78 -13.13
N ALA A 133 -7.97 -12.38 -12.86
CA ALA A 133 -6.81 -13.25 -12.90
C ALA A 133 -6.12 -13.30 -11.53
N GLU A 134 -5.47 -14.43 -11.25
CA GLU A 134 -4.57 -14.53 -10.11
C GLU A 134 -3.17 -14.12 -10.59
N TRP A 135 -2.57 -13.17 -9.89
CA TRP A 135 -1.24 -12.64 -10.17
C TRP A 135 -0.32 -12.96 -9.01
N GLU A 136 0.78 -13.64 -9.31
CA GLU A 136 1.70 -14.21 -8.34
C GLU A 136 3.04 -13.49 -8.40
N LEU A 137 3.46 -13.00 -7.23
CA LEU A 137 4.67 -12.20 -7.04
C LEU A 137 5.53 -12.77 -5.91
N PRO A 138 6.86 -12.53 -5.92
CA PRO A 138 7.71 -12.88 -4.79
C PRO A 138 7.20 -12.24 -3.50
N ARG A 139 7.03 -13.04 -2.44
CA ARG A 139 6.52 -12.55 -1.15
C ARG A 139 7.48 -11.57 -0.48
N ASP A 140 8.77 -11.64 -0.80
CA ASP A 140 9.81 -10.73 -0.30
C ASP A 140 9.62 -9.27 -0.71
N LEU A 141 8.75 -8.99 -1.68
CA LEU A 141 8.32 -7.62 -1.98
C LEU A 141 7.46 -7.01 -0.86
N PHE A 142 6.80 -7.86 -0.08
CA PHE A 142 5.80 -7.47 0.92
C PHE A 142 6.19 -7.84 2.35
N CYS A 143 7.20 -8.69 2.52
CA CYS A 143 7.67 -9.14 3.82
C CYS A 143 9.08 -8.64 4.08
N GLU A 144 9.27 -7.92 5.18
CA GLU A 144 10.59 -7.50 5.62
C GLU A 144 11.21 -8.56 6.52
N SER A 145 12.50 -8.80 6.32
CA SER A 145 13.28 -9.64 7.23
C SER A 145 13.34 -8.96 8.60
N THR A 146 13.08 -9.72 9.66
CA THR A 146 13.11 -9.23 11.04
C THR A 146 13.95 -10.15 11.91
N ILE A 147 14.44 -9.64 13.05
CA ILE A 147 15.09 -10.44 14.08
C ILE A 147 14.09 -10.64 15.23
N CYS A 148 14.15 -11.82 15.86
CA CYS A 148 13.40 -12.13 17.07
C CYS A 148 14.18 -11.63 18.30
N ASP A 149 13.52 -10.81 19.12
CA ASP A 149 14.15 -10.18 20.28
C ASP A 149 14.54 -11.21 21.35
N GLU A 150 13.76 -12.28 21.50
CA GLU A 150 14.10 -13.40 22.38
C GLU A 150 15.40 -14.09 21.94
N CYS A 151 15.57 -14.37 20.64
CA CYS A 151 16.82 -14.93 20.12
C CYS A 151 18.02 -14.00 20.35
N VAL A 152 17.83 -12.68 20.26
CA VAL A 152 18.90 -11.71 20.57
C VAL A 152 19.31 -11.81 22.02
N ARG A 153 18.34 -11.82 22.95
CA ARG A 153 18.62 -11.92 24.38
C ARG A 153 19.35 -13.21 24.72
N GLU A 154 18.86 -14.35 24.24
CA GLU A 154 19.52 -15.65 24.47
C GLU A 154 20.96 -15.67 23.98
N LYS A 155 21.22 -15.19 22.75
CA LYS A 155 22.59 -15.15 22.19
C LYS A 155 23.49 -14.14 22.87
N VAL A 156 22.94 -13.03 23.35
CA VAL A 156 23.69 -12.07 24.17
C VAL A 156 24.04 -12.71 25.52
N ASP A 157 23.10 -13.36 26.20
CA ASP A 157 23.31 -13.98 27.50
C ASP A 157 24.34 -15.11 27.42
N GLU A 158 24.28 -15.95 26.38
CA GLU A 158 25.29 -16.98 26.08
C GLU A 158 26.70 -16.37 25.94
N GLU A 159 26.83 -15.27 25.18
CA GLU A 159 28.13 -14.63 24.93
C GLU A 159 28.66 -13.88 26.15
N VAL A 160 27.78 -13.21 26.92
CA VAL A 160 28.15 -12.60 28.21
C VAL A 160 28.67 -13.66 29.16
N LYS A 161 27.98 -14.81 29.25
CA LYS A 161 28.42 -15.94 30.08
C LYS A 161 29.80 -16.43 29.65
N ARG A 162 30.03 -16.62 28.35
CA ARG A 162 31.33 -17.03 27.80
C ARG A 162 32.44 -16.03 28.16
N LEU A 163 32.19 -14.73 28.03
CA LEU A 163 33.16 -13.67 28.36
C LEU A 163 33.46 -13.61 29.86
N LYS A 164 32.47 -13.88 30.72
CA LYS A 164 32.67 -13.97 32.18
C LYS A 164 33.52 -15.19 32.54
N GLU A 165 33.26 -16.34 31.90
CA GLU A 165 34.03 -17.57 32.12
C GLU A 165 35.48 -17.45 31.63
N SER A 166 35.76 -16.66 30.58
CA SER A 166 37.12 -16.41 30.09
C SER A 166 37.87 -15.29 30.82
N GLY A 167 37.19 -14.49 31.66
CA GLY A 167 37.75 -13.30 32.31
C GLY A 167 37.95 -12.09 31.39
N GLU A 168 37.51 -12.19 30.12
CA GLU A 168 37.52 -11.06 29.17
C GLU A 168 36.47 -10.00 29.54
N TRP A 169 35.42 -10.39 30.25
CA TRP A 169 34.34 -9.49 30.65
C TRP A 169 34.84 -8.33 31.51
N GLU A 170 35.63 -8.60 32.55
CA GLU A 170 36.16 -7.56 33.42
C GLU A 170 37.12 -6.62 32.68
N GLN A 171 37.86 -7.13 31.70
CA GLN A 171 38.70 -6.31 30.85
C GLN A 171 37.86 -5.33 30.01
N ARG A 172 36.87 -5.85 29.28
CA ARG A 172 35.97 -5.01 28.46
C ARG A 172 35.20 -3.99 29.28
N LEU A 173 34.78 -4.36 30.50
CA LEU A 173 34.13 -3.44 31.42
C LEU A 173 35.05 -2.30 31.84
N ARG A 174 36.31 -2.59 32.21
CA ARG A 174 37.30 -1.54 32.55
C ARG A 174 37.55 -0.60 31.38
N GLU A 175 37.69 -1.14 30.17
CA GLU A 175 37.87 -0.35 28.94
C GLU A 175 36.65 0.54 28.66
N ALA A 176 35.43 0.01 28.79
CA ALA A 176 34.19 0.76 28.58
C ALA A 176 34.00 1.88 29.62
N VAL A 177 34.32 1.62 30.89
CA VAL A 177 34.28 2.64 31.96
C VAL A 177 35.28 3.77 31.68
N SER A 178 36.51 3.41 31.29
CA SER A 178 37.56 4.37 30.95
C SER A 178 37.14 5.26 29.77
N ALA A 179 36.60 4.66 28.70
CA ALA A 179 36.11 5.38 27.54
C ALA A 179 34.97 6.37 27.90
N TYR A 180 34.01 5.93 28.70
CA TYR A 180 32.89 6.77 29.15
C TYR A 180 33.34 7.97 30.01
N GLN A 181 34.34 7.79 30.87
CA GLN A 181 34.89 8.87 31.69
C GLN A 181 35.57 9.93 30.82
N ASN A 182 36.37 9.51 29.83
CA ASN A 182 37.04 10.42 28.91
C ASN A 182 36.05 11.29 28.10
N ASP A 183 34.95 10.70 27.59
CA ASP A 183 33.93 11.44 26.83
C ASP A 183 33.19 12.49 27.69
N ARG A 184 33.00 12.18 28.98
CA ARG A 184 32.33 13.08 29.92
C ARG A 184 33.18 14.31 30.24
N ASP A 185 34.48 14.13 30.44
CA ASP A 185 35.40 15.22 30.77
C ASP A 185 35.54 16.20 29.59
N VAL A 186 35.59 15.70 28.35
CA VAL A 186 35.61 16.54 27.14
C VAL A 186 34.33 17.37 26.98
N SER A 187 33.17 16.80 27.35
CA SER A 187 31.89 17.49 27.24
C SER A 187 31.70 18.60 28.28
N GLN A 188 32.39 18.52 29.42
CA GLN A 188 32.33 19.55 30.48
C GLN A 188 33.21 20.78 30.19
N GLU A 189 34.26 20.65 29.37
CA GLU A 189 35.13 21.77 28.99
C GLU A 189 34.55 22.65 27.86
N ALA A 190 33.54 22.19 27.12
CA ALA A 190 32.97 22.90 25.96
C ALA A 190 31.73 23.78 26.27
N ALA A 191 31.26 23.83 27.52
CA ALA A 191 30.11 24.67 27.88
C ALA A 191 30.56 26.12 28.17
N PRO A 192 29.94 27.16 27.56
CA PRO A 192 30.23 28.55 27.88
C PRO A 192 29.90 28.82 29.35
N SER A 193 30.91 29.28 30.09
CA SER A 193 30.79 29.81 31.46
C SER A 193 29.95 31.09 31.44
N ASP A 194 28.62 30.97 31.34
CA ASP A 194 27.71 32.05 31.70
C ASP A 194 27.06 31.76 33.06
N THR A 195 27.58 32.51 34.02
CA THR A 195 27.22 32.57 35.43
C THR A 195 25.72 32.73 35.68
N MET A 196 25.12 31.73 36.32
CA MET A 196 23.96 31.93 37.20
C MET A 196 24.27 31.29 38.56
N LYS A 197 24.50 32.14 39.56
CA LYS A 197 24.60 31.76 40.97
C LYS A 197 23.22 31.30 41.45
N VAL A 198 23.07 30.02 41.72
CA VAL A 198 21.89 29.46 42.42
C VAL A 198 22.26 29.21 43.87
N VAL A 199 21.31 29.59 44.71
CA VAL A 199 21.33 29.68 46.17
C VAL A 199 21.59 28.32 46.83
N ASP A 200 22.55 28.31 47.76
CA ASP A 200 22.87 27.19 48.65
C ASP A 200 21.64 26.78 49.48
N SER A 201 21.15 25.57 49.24
CA SER A 201 20.23 24.88 50.14
C SER A 201 21.00 23.79 50.87
N GLU A 202 21.12 23.95 52.19
CA GLU A 202 21.86 23.07 53.09
C GLU A 202 21.34 21.62 53.02
N LEU A 203 22.18 20.73 52.49
CA LEU A 203 21.98 19.28 52.51
C LEU A 203 22.53 18.68 53.81
N SER A 204 21.72 17.81 54.41
CA SER A 204 21.99 17.10 55.66
C SER A 204 23.27 16.25 55.62
N PRO A 205 24.18 16.35 56.61
CA PRO A 205 25.52 15.74 56.58
C PRO A 205 25.58 14.22 56.88
N ASN A 206 24.43 13.53 57.01
CA ASN A 206 24.38 12.11 57.41
C ASN A 206 23.84 11.15 56.33
N ALA A 207 23.64 11.60 55.10
CA ALA A 207 23.32 10.69 54.01
C ALA A 207 24.59 9.95 53.57
N VAL A 208 24.66 8.64 53.82
CA VAL A 208 25.66 7.75 53.21
C VAL A 208 25.64 8.02 51.70
N PRO A 209 26.77 8.43 51.08
CA PRO A 209 26.78 8.70 49.65
C PRO A 209 26.29 7.43 48.93
N PRO A 210 25.28 7.54 48.06
CA PRO A 210 24.76 6.38 47.35
C PRO A 210 25.93 5.70 46.66
N LYS A 211 26.06 4.37 46.84
CA LYS A 211 27.06 3.58 46.10
C LYS A 211 26.89 3.96 44.63
N LYS A 212 27.93 4.57 44.04
CA LYS A 212 27.91 4.95 42.63
C LYS A 212 27.89 3.66 41.83
N GLY A 213 26.70 3.26 41.38
CA GLY A 213 26.54 2.20 40.40
C GLY A 213 27.35 2.52 39.14
N VAL A 214 27.66 1.48 38.37
CA VAL A 214 28.39 1.58 37.09
C VAL A 214 27.62 2.44 36.08
N GLY A 215 26.29 2.44 36.13
CA GLY A 215 25.44 3.33 35.34
C GLY A 215 24.15 3.73 36.06
N PHE A 216 23.30 4.47 35.36
CA PHE A 216 21.99 4.91 35.83
C PHE A 216 20.95 4.82 34.71
N ILE A 217 19.75 4.33 35.02
CA ILE A 217 18.62 4.33 34.09
C ILE A 217 17.64 5.39 34.54
N ARG A 218 17.27 6.30 33.63
CA ARG A 218 16.14 7.21 33.78
C ARG A 218 14.95 6.66 33.01
N VAL A 219 13.78 6.70 33.62
CA VAL A 219 12.53 6.31 32.94
C VAL A 219 11.69 7.56 32.77
N THR A 220 11.52 8.00 31.53
CA THR A 220 10.62 9.10 31.20
C THR A 220 9.31 8.53 30.70
N MET A 221 8.20 9.05 31.24
CA MET A 221 6.86 8.73 30.73
C MET A 221 6.54 9.73 29.63
N GLU A 222 6.53 9.25 28.39
CA GLU A 222 6.00 10.00 27.27
C GLU A 222 4.55 9.59 27.09
N VAL A 223 3.65 10.57 27.21
CA VAL A 223 2.24 10.37 26.92
C VAL A 223 2.08 10.66 25.45
N GLU A 224 1.78 9.63 24.65
CA GLU A 224 1.38 9.88 23.28
C GLU A 224 0.15 10.80 23.29
N PRO A 225 0.16 11.90 22.53
CA PRO A 225 -0.97 12.81 22.49
C PRO A 225 -2.21 12.02 22.05
N LEU A 226 -3.33 12.27 22.74
CA LEU A 226 -4.61 11.64 22.46
C LEU A 226 -4.97 11.80 20.98
N GLU A 227 -4.84 10.72 20.21
CA GLU A 227 -5.41 10.66 18.87
C GLU A 227 -6.93 10.51 19.00
N ASN A 228 -7.63 11.60 18.71
CA ASN A 228 -9.08 11.62 18.68
C ASN A 228 -9.60 10.77 17.52
N THR A 229 -9.89 9.49 17.79
CA THR A 229 -10.59 8.64 16.82
C THR A 229 -12.08 8.96 16.89
N ARG A 230 -12.57 9.79 15.96
CA ARG A 230 -14.01 10.05 15.82
C ARG A 230 -14.68 8.84 15.18
N LEU A 231 -15.51 8.13 15.93
CA LEU A 231 -16.38 7.10 15.39
C LEU A 231 -17.77 7.72 15.16
N MET A 232 -18.22 7.72 13.90
CA MET A 232 -19.62 8.02 13.61
C MET A 232 -20.48 6.84 14.08
N VAL A 233 -21.42 7.11 14.98
CA VAL A 233 -22.41 6.12 15.40
C VAL A 233 -23.56 6.19 14.40
N SER A 234 -23.73 5.15 13.60
CA SER A 234 -24.86 5.07 12.67
C SER A 234 -26.19 5.07 13.45
N PRO A 235 -27.21 5.81 12.99
CA PRO A 235 -28.47 6.02 13.72
C PRO A 235 -29.33 4.75 13.96
N GLY A 236 -28.89 3.56 13.55
CA GLY A 236 -29.65 2.30 13.67
C GLY A 236 -29.43 1.49 14.95
N LYS A 237 -28.59 1.94 15.90
CA LYS A 237 -28.28 1.23 17.16
C LYS A 237 -28.39 2.11 18.41
N LEU A 238 -29.41 2.96 18.49
CA LEU A 238 -29.79 3.58 19.75
C LEU A 238 -30.62 2.56 20.55
N GLU A 239 -30.06 2.09 21.67
CA GLU A 239 -30.83 1.34 22.66
C GLU A 239 -32.00 2.22 23.13
N HIS A 240 -33.19 1.63 23.25
CA HIS A 240 -34.44 2.31 23.58
C HIS A 240 -34.30 3.15 24.86
N GLY A 241 -34.25 4.49 24.73
CA GLY A 241 -34.42 5.39 25.87
C GLY A 241 -33.70 6.75 25.84
N GLU A 242 -32.74 6.99 24.93
CA GLU A 242 -32.07 8.30 24.90
C GLU A 242 -32.85 9.35 24.07
N PRO A 243 -33.09 10.55 24.60
CA PRO A 243 -33.80 11.62 23.89
C PRO A 243 -32.98 12.15 22.71
N LEU A 244 -33.63 12.33 21.57
CA LEU A 244 -33.08 13.03 20.40
C LEU A 244 -32.66 14.45 20.80
N GLY A 245 -31.42 14.84 20.51
CA GLY A 245 -30.99 16.24 20.61
C GLY A 245 -31.88 17.14 19.74
N GLU A 246 -32.23 18.32 20.26
CA GLU A 246 -33.18 19.28 19.66
C GLU A 246 -32.76 19.83 18.28
N ASP A 247 -31.53 19.55 17.85
CA ASP A 247 -30.88 20.13 16.67
C ASP A 247 -30.66 19.16 15.51
N GLY A 248 -31.06 17.89 15.63
CA GLY A 248 -30.99 16.90 14.52
C GLY A 248 -29.55 16.59 14.05
N ALA A 249 -28.54 17.02 14.80
CA ALA A 249 -27.13 16.74 14.50
C ALA A 249 -26.77 15.31 14.89
N PRO A 250 -25.95 14.59 14.10
CA PRO A 250 -25.53 13.24 14.43
C PRO A 250 -24.72 13.23 15.74
N HIS A 251 -25.14 12.42 16.71
CA HIS A 251 -24.39 12.20 17.94
C HIS A 251 -23.08 11.48 17.63
N TYR A 252 -21.95 12.19 17.76
CA TYR A 252 -20.63 11.58 17.72
C TYR A 252 -20.26 11.09 19.12
N ARG A 253 -20.00 9.79 19.27
CA ARG A 253 -19.37 9.27 20.48
C ARG A 253 -17.86 9.32 20.27
N VAL A 254 -17.19 10.31 20.86
CA VAL A 254 -15.72 10.32 20.90
C VAL A 254 -15.30 9.21 21.84
N LYS A 255 -14.82 8.09 21.31
CA LYS A 255 -14.14 7.09 22.13
C LYS A 255 -12.69 7.55 22.24
N LEU A 256 -12.37 8.28 23.29
CA LEU A 256 -10.98 8.55 23.65
C LEU A 256 -10.35 7.18 23.93
N ARG A 257 -9.32 6.80 23.16
CA ARG A 257 -8.43 5.73 23.63
C ARG A 257 -7.74 6.28 24.86
N ASP A 258 -7.55 5.44 25.87
CA ASP A 258 -6.66 5.81 26.97
C ASP A 258 -5.30 6.19 26.36
N PRO A 259 -4.69 7.31 26.79
CA PRO A 259 -3.39 7.71 26.27
C PRO A 259 -2.41 6.56 26.40
N ALA A 260 -1.72 6.22 25.30
CA ALA A 260 -0.64 5.26 25.35
C ALA A 260 0.51 5.91 26.14
N ILE A 261 0.71 5.43 27.37
CA ILE A 261 1.82 5.84 28.20
C ILE A 261 3.03 5.02 27.75
N ASN A 262 3.88 5.63 26.95
CA ASN A 262 5.13 5.03 26.52
C ASN A 262 6.21 5.30 27.57
N ARG A 263 6.77 4.23 28.13
CA ARG A 263 7.93 4.33 29.03
C ARG A 263 9.21 4.33 28.20
N VAL A 264 9.82 5.48 28.05
CA VAL A 264 11.12 5.62 27.41
C VAL A 264 12.21 5.45 28.46
N HIS A 265 13.11 4.50 28.23
CA HIS A 265 14.21 4.22 29.14
C HIS A 265 15.48 4.83 28.55
N GLN A 266 16.12 5.73 29.30
CA GLN A 266 17.38 6.37 28.93
C GLN A 266 18.49 5.83 29.85
N TYR A 267 19.58 5.35 29.26
CA TYR A 267 20.72 4.82 30.01
C TYR A 267 21.88 5.81 29.99
N GLU A 268 22.40 6.14 31.18
CA GLU A 268 23.61 6.94 31.38
C GLU A 268 24.68 6.06 32.02
N GLY A 269 25.67 5.64 31.25
CA GLY A 269 26.77 4.81 31.75
C GLY A 269 27.59 4.16 30.63
N PRO A 270 28.57 3.32 30.99
CA PRO A 270 29.38 2.58 30.03
C PRO A 270 28.57 1.50 29.32
N THR A 271 28.85 1.29 28.04
CA THR A 271 28.21 0.22 27.25
C THR A 271 29.22 -0.81 26.78
N ILE A 272 28.89 -2.10 26.89
CA ILE A 272 29.70 -3.18 26.32
C ILE A 272 29.11 -3.62 24.99
N THR A 273 29.94 -3.66 23.94
CA THR A 273 29.50 -4.10 22.61
C THR A 273 29.63 -5.62 22.46
N ILE A 274 28.54 -6.25 22.01
CA ILE A 274 28.46 -7.69 21.71
C ILE A 274 27.92 -7.89 20.29
N HIS A 275 28.42 -8.90 19.60
CA HIS A 275 28.01 -9.27 18.24
C HIS A 275 27.33 -10.66 18.28
N PRO A 276 26.04 -10.73 18.63
CA PRO A 276 25.36 -12.01 18.77
C PRO A 276 25.16 -12.68 17.39
N ASP A 277 25.37 -14.00 17.32
CA ASP A 277 25.12 -14.82 16.13
C ASP A 277 23.62 -15.15 16.01
N VAL A 278 22.82 -14.13 15.65
CA VAL A 278 21.38 -14.25 15.44
C VAL A 278 21.02 -14.28 13.96
N LYS A 279 20.07 -15.13 13.59
CA LYS A 279 19.61 -15.22 12.21
C LYS A 279 18.45 -14.28 11.95
N TRP A 280 18.49 -13.58 10.82
CA TRP A 280 17.35 -12.88 10.28
C TRP A 280 16.26 -13.87 9.85
N GLN A 281 15.02 -13.50 10.11
CA GLN A 281 13.84 -14.32 9.90
C GLN A 281 12.97 -13.65 8.84
N ASN A 282 12.55 -14.42 7.84
CA ASN A 282 11.67 -13.95 6.81
C ASN A 282 10.52 -14.97 6.64
N PRO A 283 9.24 -14.55 6.76
CA PRO A 283 8.09 -15.42 6.57
C PRO A 283 8.10 -16.21 5.26
N SER A 284 8.70 -15.67 4.19
CA SER A 284 8.85 -16.38 2.90
C SER A 284 9.77 -17.60 2.98
N TYR A 285 10.62 -17.70 4.00
CA TYR A 285 11.59 -18.77 4.20
C TYR A 285 11.34 -19.44 5.56
N PRO A 286 10.41 -20.40 5.65
CA PRO A 286 10.03 -21.06 6.90
C PRO A 286 11.22 -21.62 7.70
N GLU A 287 12.28 -22.04 7.00
CA GLU A 287 13.53 -22.53 7.58
C GLU A 287 14.30 -21.48 8.38
N THR A 288 13.99 -20.19 8.21
CA THR A 288 14.62 -19.08 8.94
C THR A 288 13.85 -18.68 10.21
N ILE A 289 12.62 -19.19 10.39
CA ILE A 289 11.77 -18.82 11.52
C ILE A 289 12.17 -19.61 12.77
N CYS A 290 12.51 -18.92 13.86
CA CYS A 290 12.83 -19.56 15.14
C CYS A 290 11.57 -20.05 15.86
N GLU A 291 11.73 -20.94 16.84
CA GLU A 291 10.62 -21.47 17.66
C GLU A 291 9.79 -20.37 18.34
N HIS A 292 10.41 -19.27 18.79
CA HIS A 292 9.69 -18.15 19.43
C HIS A 292 8.64 -17.47 18.53
N ARG A 293 8.77 -17.62 17.21
CA ARG A 293 7.91 -16.97 16.21
C ARG A 293 7.11 -17.94 15.35
N LYS A 294 7.18 -19.25 15.64
CA LYS A 294 6.33 -20.22 14.96
C LYS A 294 4.89 -20.06 15.42
N LEU A 295 4.14 -19.25 14.68
CA LEU A 295 2.69 -19.05 14.88
C LEU A 295 1.85 -20.16 14.22
N TYR A 296 2.40 -20.81 13.19
CA TYR A 296 1.68 -21.82 12.39
C TYR A 296 2.60 -22.98 12.03
N ASP A 297 2.05 -24.19 12.05
CA ASP A 297 2.77 -25.41 11.63
C ASP A 297 2.95 -25.52 10.11
N LYS A 298 2.16 -24.77 9.34
CA LYS A 298 2.20 -24.83 7.88
C LYS A 298 3.18 -23.79 7.32
N PRO A 299 4.05 -24.18 6.38
CA PRO A 299 4.96 -23.25 5.73
C PRO A 299 4.17 -22.20 4.95
N VAL A 300 4.57 -20.94 5.09
CA VAL A 300 4.03 -19.84 4.29
C VAL A 300 4.60 -19.97 2.86
N PRO A 301 3.78 -19.85 1.80
CA PRO A 301 4.28 -19.91 0.42
C PRO A 301 5.30 -18.81 0.11
N ARG A 302 6.31 -19.11 -0.70
CA ARG A 302 7.36 -18.15 -1.12
C ARG A 302 6.86 -17.00 -1.98
N THR A 303 5.68 -17.17 -2.56
CA THR A 303 5.00 -16.18 -3.39
C THR A 303 3.71 -15.72 -2.72
N ALA A 304 3.25 -14.53 -3.10
CA ALA A 304 1.97 -13.97 -2.73
C ALA A 304 1.09 -13.90 -3.99
N ARG A 305 -0.17 -14.31 -3.86
CA ARG A 305 -1.15 -14.31 -4.95
C ARG A 305 -2.15 -13.18 -4.72
N PHE A 306 -2.39 -12.40 -5.75
CA PHE A 306 -3.27 -11.24 -5.75
C PHE A 306 -4.33 -11.40 -6.83
N LEU A 307 -5.49 -10.79 -6.62
CA LEU A 307 -6.52 -10.72 -7.65
C LEU A 307 -6.39 -9.43 -8.44
N VAL A 308 -6.22 -9.55 -9.74
CA VAL A 308 -6.12 -8.43 -10.68
C VAL A 308 -7.17 -8.54 -11.78
N ALA A 309 -7.42 -7.44 -12.48
CA ALA A 309 -8.15 -7.45 -13.73
C ALA A 309 -7.13 -7.44 -14.87
N ALA A 310 -7.15 -8.50 -15.68
CA ALA A 310 -6.40 -8.63 -16.91
C ALA A 310 -7.32 -8.26 -18.09
N LYS A 311 -7.05 -7.13 -18.73
CA LYS A 311 -7.76 -6.68 -19.94
C LYS A 311 -6.94 -7.09 -21.15
N LEU A 312 -7.55 -7.87 -22.03
CA LEU A 312 -6.97 -8.37 -23.27
C LEU A 312 -7.62 -7.63 -24.44
N SER A 313 -6.81 -7.20 -25.41
CA SER A 313 -7.28 -6.52 -26.61
C SER A 313 -7.92 -7.49 -27.60
N LEU A 314 -8.93 -7.02 -28.32
CA LEU A 314 -9.32 -7.66 -29.58
C LEU A 314 -8.23 -7.40 -30.65
N PRO A 315 -8.15 -8.24 -31.69
CA PRO A 315 -7.11 -8.14 -32.68
C PRO A 315 -7.24 -6.84 -33.50
N GLY A 316 -6.11 -6.28 -33.94
CA GLY A 316 -6.08 -5.13 -34.84
C GLY A 316 -6.53 -3.80 -34.22
N ASP A 317 -6.57 -3.70 -32.90
CA ASP A 317 -6.93 -2.46 -32.20
C ASP A 317 -5.84 -2.01 -31.21
N ASP A 318 -5.45 -0.74 -31.34
CA ASP A 318 -4.47 -0.09 -30.47
C ASP A 318 -5.13 0.52 -29.20
N HIS A 319 -6.41 0.25 -28.95
CA HIS A 319 -7.16 0.80 -27.83
C HIS A 319 -6.52 0.49 -26.48
N LEU A 320 -6.04 -0.73 -26.30
CA LEU A 320 -5.43 -1.15 -25.05
C LEU A 320 -4.06 -0.47 -24.82
N GLU A 321 -3.30 -0.27 -25.89
CA GLU A 321 -2.03 0.46 -25.82
C GLU A 321 -2.27 1.93 -25.47
N ARG A 322 -3.25 2.58 -26.11
CA ARG A 322 -3.65 3.96 -25.76
C ARG A 322 -4.07 4.08 -24.30
N GLU A 323 -4.86 3.12 -23.81
CA GLU A 323 -5.28 3.09 -22.40
C GLU A 323 -4.07 2.96 -21.47
N ALA A 324 -3.13 2.06 -21.76
CA ALA A 324 -1.90 1.92 -21.00
C ALA A 324 -1.07 3.21 -20.98
N GLN A 325 -0.95 3.90 -22.12
CA GLN A 325 -0.26 5.18 -22.21
C GLN A 325 -0.94 6.26 -21.35
N ASN A 326 -2.28 6.27 -21.28
CA ASN A 326 -3.01 7.18 -20.41
C ASN A 326 -2.72 6.90 -18.93
N TYR A 327 -2.71 5.64 -18.50
CA TYR A 327 -2.31 5.27 -17.13
C TYR A 327 -0.92 5.78 -16.75
N LEU A 328 0.03 5.74 -17.68
CA LEU A 328 1.39 6.23 -17.46
C LEU A 328 1.50 7.76 -17.35
N LYS A 329 0.56 8.49 -17.96
CA LYS A 329 0.50 9.96 -17.94
C LYS A 329 -0.34 10.51 -16.80
N PHE A 330 -1.21 9.70 -16.21
CA PHE A 330 -2.05 10.13 -15.10
C PHE A 330 -1.20 10.62 -13.91
N PRO A 331 -1.63 11.70 -13.24
CA PRO A 331 -0.90 12.22 -12.09
C PRO A 331 -0.97 11.23 -10.92
N ALA A 332 0.08 11.18 -10.11
CA ALA A 332 0.21 10.21 -9.01
C ALA A 332 -1.00 10.20 -8.05
N HIS A 333 -1.62 11.36 -7.81
CA HIS A 333 -2.76 11.49 -6.91
C HIS A 333 -4.04 10.79 -7.40
N PHE A 334 -4.11 10.36 -8.67
CA PHE A 334 -5.21 9.52 -9.17
C PHE A 334 -5.17 8.10 -8.58
N PHE A 335 -3.98 7.61 -8.25
CA PHE A 335 -3.76 6.26 -7.72
C PHE A 335 -3.69 6.24 -6.19
N GLN A 336 -3.46 7.38 -5.54
CA GLN A 336 -3.18 7.42 -4.11
C GLN A 336 -4.44 7.23 -3.27
N HIS A 337 -4.30 6.41 -2.22
CA HIS A 337 -5.29 6.26 -1.18
C HIS A 337 -5.09 7.35 -0.14
N TRP A 338 -6.00 8.31 -0.10
CA TRP A 338 -6.03 9.34 0.93
C TRP A 338 -7.08 8.99 1.98
N ASN A 339 -6.95 9.57 3.17
CA ASN A 339 -8.00 9.58 4.18
C ASN A 339 -8.65 10.96 4.23
N GLY A 340 -9.88 11.03 4.76
CA GLY A 340 -10.63 12.27 4.89
C GLY A 340 -11.60 12.55 3.74
N TYR A 341 -12.05 13.80 3.68
CA TYR A 341 -13.10 14.26 2.75
C TYR A 341 -12.63 15.46 1.95
N ASN A 342 -13.10 15.58 0.71
CA ASN A 342 -12.88 16.75 -0.15
C ASN A 342 -14.22 17.38 -0.54
N ILE A 343 -14.21 18.70 -0.64
CA ILE A 343 -15.31 19.50 -1.20
C ILE A 343 -14.91 19.86 -2.62
N VAL A 344 -15.38 19.06 -3.58
CA VAL A 344 -15.08 19.28 -4.99
C VAL A 344 -16.01 20.37 -5.52
N SER A 345 -15.46 21.38 -6.21
CA SER A 345 -16.25 22.48 -6.78
C SER A 345 -17.42 21.93 -7.61
N SER A 346 -18.64 22.44 -7.36
CA SER A 346 -19.95 21.95 -7.86
C SER A 346 -20.66 20.89 -7.03
N LEU A 347 -20.02 20.33 -6.00
CA LEU A 347 -20.67 19.54 -4.95
C LEU A 347 -20.77 20.38 -3.67
N GLN A 348 -21.93 20.33 -3.00
CA GLN A 348 -22.15 21.03 -1.73
C GLN A 348 -21.65 20.22 -0.55
N ASP A 349 -21.78 18.89 -0.63
CA ASP A 349 -21.45 17.98 0.45
C ASP A 349 -20.03 17.42 0.31
N PRO A 350 -19.33 17.19 1.44
CA PRO A 350 -18.01 16.58 1.43
C PRO A 350 -18.06 15.12 0.98
N THR A 351 -17.19 14.74 0.04
CA THR A 351 -17.08 13.36 -0.47
C THR A 351 -15.77 12.71 -0.03
N PRO A 352 -15.73 11.39 0.26
CA PRO A 352 -14.49 10.70 0.63
C PRO A 352 -13.37 10.87 -0.41
N ILE A 353 -12.14 11.08 0.05
CA ILE A 353 -10.97 11.19 -0.84
C ILE A 353 -10.40 9.80 -1.15
N GLY A 354 -10.93 9.15 -2.19
CA GLY A 354 -10.37 7.90 -2.72
C GLY A 354 -9.46 8.08 -3.95
N PRO A 355 -8.74 7.03 -4.38
CA PRO A 355 -8.17 6.98 -5.72
C PRO A 355 -9.27 7.12 -6.78
N VAL A 356 -8.97 7.86 -7.84
CA VAL A 356 -9.90 8.11 -8.97
C VAL A 356 -9.90 6.94 -9.93
N VAL A 357 -8.71 6.38 -10.20
CA VAL A 357 -8.48 5.32 -11.20
C VAL A 357 -7.90 4.06 -10.52
N PRO A 358 -8.01 2.88 -11.13
CA PRO A 358 -7.38 1.63 -10.69
C PRO A 358 -5.87 1.76 -10.54
N GLN A 359 -5.28 1.00 -9.63
CA GLN A 359 -3.82 0.78 -9.68
C GLN A 359 -3.41 0.18 -11.02
N PHE A 360 -2.30 0.67 -11.58
CA PHE A 360 -1.72 0.17 -12.82
C PHE A 360 -0.57 -0.79 -12.52
N PHE A 361 -0.67 -2.04 -13.01
CA PHE A 361 0.31 -3.10 -12.78
C PHE A 361 1.12 -3.47 -14.02
N GLY A 362 0.97 -2.69 -15.10
CA GLY A 362 1.78 -2.82 -16.31
C GLY A 362 0.96 -3.16 -17.55
N TYR A 363 1.58 -2.90 -18.69
CA TYR A 363 1.10 -3.28 -20.01
C TYR A 363 2.12 -4.22 -20.62
N TYR A 364 1.70 -5.44 -20.94
CA TYR A 364 2.57 -6.54 -21.31
C TYR A 364 2.28 -6.97 -22.74
N VAL A 365 3.32 -7.04 -23.56
CA VAL A 365 3.22 -7.46 -24.96
C VAL A 365 3.84 -8.85 -25.13
N PRO A 366 3.25 -9.72 -25.97
CA PRO A 366 3.82 -11.04 -26.22
C PRO A 366 5.28 -10.98 -26.64
N HIS A 367 6.14 -11.78 -26.01
CA HIS A 367 7.54 -11.90 -26.42
C HIS A 367 7.67 -12.40 -27.86
N ILE A 368 6.84 -13.39 -28.22
CA ILE A 368 6.74 -13.93 -29.58
C ILE A 368 5.44 -13.43 -30.20
N LYS A 369 5.56 -12.65 -31.27
CA LYS A 369 4.41 -12.27 -32.11
C LYS A 369 4.00 -13.47 -32.97
N LEU A 370 3.07 -14.27 -32.46
CA LEU A 370 2.38 -15.27 -33.27
C LEU A 370 1.38 -14.54 -34.17
N THR A 371 1.75 -14.26 -35.41
CA THR A 371 0.84 -13.73 -36.44
C THR A 371 0.55 -14.83 -37.44
N TRP A 372 -0.34 -15.75 -37.09
CA TRP A 372 -0.99 -16.58 -38.10
C TRP A 372 -2.13 -15.77 -38.69
N ILE A 373 -2.53 -16.08 -39.94
CA ILE A 373 -3.44 -15.27 -40.77
C ILE A 373 -4.71 -14.79 -40.01
N ASN A 374 -5.17 -15.50 -38.97
CA ASN A 374 -6.31 -15.10 -38.13
C ASN A 374 -6.11 -15.17 -36.60
N TYR A 375 -4.91 -15.51 -36.10
CA TYR A 375 -4.67 -15.71 -34.65
C TYR A 375 -3.53 -14.83 -34.17
N CYS A 376 -3.79 -14.01 -33.16
CA CYS A 376 -2.76 -13.25 -32.46
C CYS A 376 -2.87 -13.44 -30.95
N LEU A 377 -1.71 -13.54 -30.30
CA LEU A 377 -1.62 -13.46 -28.85
C LEU A 377 -1.88 -12.00 -28.44
N SER A 378 -2.88 -11.79 -27.58
CA SER A 378 -3.34 -10.46 -27.23
C SER A 378 -2.43 -9.80 -26.20
N PRO A 379 -2.07 -8.50 -26.34
CA PRO A 379 -1.41 -7.78 -25.26
C PRO A 379 -2.32 -7.69 -24.03
N ILE A 380 -1.70 -7.56 -22.87
CA ILE A 380 -2.39 -7.63 -21.57
C ILE A 380 -2.14 -6.35 -20.78
N LEU A 381 -3.21 -5.67 -20.41
CA LEU A 381 -3.19 -4.56 -19.44
C LEU A 381 -3.60 -5.12 -18.07
N LEU A 382 -2.70 -5.05 -17.09
CA LEU A 382 -2.96 -5.46 -15.72
C LEU A 382 -3.30 -4.26 -14.85
N ILE A 383 -4.47 -4.29 -14.22
CA ILE A 383 -4.96 -3.23 -13.34
C ILE A 383 -5.66 -3.79 -12.09
N GLU A 384 -5.89 -2.94 -11.11
CA GLU A 384 -6.65 -3.27 -9.89
C GLU A 384 -8.04 -3.87 -10.22
N HIS A 385 -8.38 -5.00 -9.60
CA HIS A 385 -9.72 -5.58 -9.69
C HIS A 385 -10.72 -4.75 -8.86
N CYS A 386 -11.41 -3.79 -9.48
CA CYS A 386 -12.21 -2.79 -8.75
C CYS A 386 -13.66 -3.19 -8.41
N GLY A 387 -14.03 -4.47 -8.60
CA GLY A 387 -15.36 -4.97 -8.25
C GLY A 387 -16.30 -5.03 -9.46
N LYS A 388 -17.55 -4.59 -9.28
CA LYS A 388 -18.60 -4.71 -10.30
C LYS A 388 -19.05 -3.32 -10.78
N PRO A 389 -19.56 -3.20 -12.02
CA PRO A 389 -20.24 -1.98 -12.45
C PRO A 389 -21.31 -1.51 -11.48
N VAL A 390 -21.43 -0.19 -11.29
CA VAL A 390 -22.50 0.37 -10.45
C VAL A 390 -23.87 0.11 -11.05
N ASP A 391 -24.81 -0.25 -10.19
CA ASP A 391 -26.23 -0.29 -10.49
C ASP A 391 -26.86 1.00 -9.96
N ILE A 392 -27.16 1.95 -10.87
CA ILE A 392 -27.64 3.29 -10.50
C ILE A 392 -28.90 3.22 -9.63
N LEU A 393 -29.75 2.21 -9.83
CA LEU A 393 -31.00 2.07 -9.07
C LEU A 393 -30.74 1.71 -7.60
N LYS A 394 -29.56 1.19 -7.29
CA LYS A 394 -29.13 0.83 -5.93
C LYS A 394 -28.25 1.87 -5.25
N LEU A 395 -27.77 2.87 -6.00
CA LEU A 395 -26.92 3.93 -5.44
C LEU A 395 -27.73 4.89 -4.56
N THR A 396 -27.24 5.12 -3.35
CA THR A 396 -27.72 6.19 -2.46
C THR A 396 -27.38 7.57 -3.03
N LEU A 397 -27.88 8.64 -2.40
CA LEU A 397 -27.51 10.00 -2.79
C LEU A 397 -26.00 10.23 -2.63
N ASP A 398 -25.44 9.80 -1.52
CA ASP A 398 -24.00 9.93 -1.22
C ASP A 398 -23.15 9.15 -2.22
N ASP A 399 -23.56 7.93 -2.57
CA ASP A 399 -22.86 7.12 -3.59
C ASP A 399 -22.83 7.84 -4.95
N ARG A 400 -23.95 8.46 -5.35
CA ARG A 400 -24.04 9.22 -6.61
C ARG A 400 -23.16 10.46 -6.56
N GLN A 401 -23.10 11.15 -5.43
CA GLN A 401 -22.21 12.29 -5.24
C GLN A 401 -20.73 11.86 -5.29
N GLU A 402 -20.36 10.74 -4.68
CA GLU A 402 -18.99 10.21 -4.77
C GLU A 402 -18.63 9.81 -6.20
N CYS A 403 -19.53 9.13 -6.92
CA CYS A 403 -19.35 8.83 -8.35
C CYS A 403 -19.16 10.10 -9.19
N GLN A 404 -19.92 11.16 -8.90
CA GLN A 404 -19.78 12.45 -9.57
C GLN A 404 -18.45 13.13 -9.20
N ALA A 405 -18.03 13.02 -7.94
CA ALA A 405 -16.75 13.56 -7.46
C ALA A 405 -15.56 12.93 -8.19
N LEU A 406 -15.62 11.65 -8.56
CA LEU A 406 -14.58 11.00 -9.37
C LEU A 406 -14.39 11.71 -10.72
N LEU A 407 -15.48 11.94 -11.44
CA LEU A 407 -15.44 12.61 -12.75
C LEU A 407 -14.95 14.05 -12.63
N LEU A 408 -15.47 14.79 -11.65
CA LEU A 408 -15.05 16.18 -11.40
C LEU A 408 -13.56 16.26 -11.06
N ARG A 409 -13.04 15.36 -10.21
CA ARG A 409 -11.61 15.32 -9.87
C ARG A 409 -10.75 14.95 -11.08
N PHE A 410 -11.21 14.02 -11.92
CA PHE A 410 -10.55 13.68 -13.19
C PHE A 410 -10.43 14.91 -14.10
N HIS A 411 -11.52 15.69 -14.20
CA HIS A 411 -11.57 16.93 -14.99
C HIS A 411 -10.74 18.07 -14.41
N LEU A 412 -10.74 18.26 -13.09
CA LEU A 412 -9.95 19.28 -12.42
C LEU A 412 -8.45 19.07 -12.63
N ALA A 413 -8.02 17.81 -12.83
CA ALA A 413 -6.66 17.47 -13.21
C ALA A 413 -6.38 17.60 -14.71
N GLY A 414 -7.31 18.14 -15.51
CA GLY A 414 -7.11 18.43 -16.94
C GLY A 414 -7.40 17.27 -17.89
N TRP A 415 -8.15 16.25 -17.46
CA TRP A 415 -8.46 15.08 -18.28
C TRP A 415 -9.94 15.02 -18.67
N LEU A 416 -10.24 14.44 -19.83
CA LEU A 416 -11.58 14.05 -20.29
C LEU A 416 -11.66 12.53 -20.37
N HIS A 417 -12.79 11.95 -19.96
CA HIS A 417 -12.98 10.51 -19.98
C HIS A 417 -13.38 10.02 -21.38
N GLU A 418 -14.26 10.75 -22.05
CA GLU A 418 -14.85 10.49 -23.39
C GLU A 418 -15.63 9.16 -23.53
N SER A 419 -15.94 8.53 -22.40
CA SER A 419 -16.72 7.28 -22.34
C SER A 419 -17.40 7.10 -20.96
N PHE A 420 -17.73 8.22 -20.29
CA PHE A 420 -18.31 8.15 -18.95
C PHE A 420 -19.71 7.52 -19.00
N ALA A 421 -19.85 6.37 -18.34
CA ALA A 421 -21.08 5.59 -18.28
C ALA A 421 -21.10 4.74 -17.01
N PRO A 422 -22.28 4.26 -16.55
CA PRO A 422 -22.38 3.48 -15.31
C PRO A 422 -21.55 2.19 -15.35
N ARG A 423 -21.46 1.57 -16.53
CA ARG A 423 -20.58 0.39 -16.76
C ARG A 423 -19.09 0.67 -16.51
N ASN A 424 -18.69 1.93 -16.61
CA ASN A 424 -17.30 2.40 -16.48
C ASN A 424 -17.04 3.00 -15.08
N ILE A 425 -17.97 2.82 -14.14
CA ILE A 425 -17.77 3.11 -12.73
C ILE A 425 -17.89 1.78 -12.00
N LEU A 426 -16.77 1.31 -11.43
CA LEU A 426 -16.76 0.09 -10.64
C LEU A 426 -16.90 0.41 -9.16
N VAL A 427 -17.72 -0.37 -8.46
CA VAL A 427 -17.87 -0.33 -7.01
C VAL A 427 -17.31 -1.60 -6.38
N ARG A 428 -16.55 -1.40 -5.30
CA ARG A 428 -16.15 -2.45 -4.38
C ARG A 428 -16.85 -2.22 -3.05
N GLU A 429 -17.58 -3.23 -2.59
CA GLU A 429 -18.31 -3.21 -1.30
C GLU A 429 -17.39 -3.47 -0.09
N GLU A 430 -16.11 -3.84 -0.32
CA GLU A 430 -15.18 -4.27 0.72
C GLU A 430 -13.81 -3.59 0.63
N HIS A 431 -13.19 -3.25 1.76
CA HIS A 431 -11.75 -3.00 1.79
C HIS A 431 -10.98 -4.33 1.84
N PRO A 432 -9.92 -4.52 1.04
CA PRO A 432 -9.05 -5.71 1.14
C PRO A 432 -8.47 -5.94 2.55
N THR A 433 -8.34 -4.88 3.34
CA THR A 433 -7.73 -4.89 4.69
C THR A 433 -8.75 -4.84 5.83
N THR A 434 -10.03 -4.61 5.55
CA THR A 434 -11.07 -4.63 6.59
C THR A 434 -11.30 -6.08 6.98
N SER A 435 -11.39 -6.35 8.29
CA SER A 435 -11.59 -7.70 8.78
C SER A 435 -12.92 -8.28 8.26
N PRO A 436 -13.06 -9.60 8.04
CA PRO A 436 -14.31 -10.20 7.58
C PRO A 436 -15.53 -9.83 8.45
N LEU A 437 -15.33 -9.60 9.76
CA LEU A 437 -16.40 -9.23 10.68
C LEU A 437 -16.90 -7.78 10.48
N GLU A 438 -15.97 -6.85 10.22
CA GLU A 438 -16.29 -5.45 9.94
C GLU A 438 -16.97 -5.29 8.58
N ARG A 439 -16.59 -6.12 7.58
CA ARG A 439 -17.21 -6.12 6.25
C ARG A 439 -18.72 -6.38 6.30
N THR A 440 -19.16 -7.27 7.19
CA THR A 440 -20.58 -7.64 7.30
C THR A 440 -21.42 -6.57 7.97
N THR A 441 -20.81 -5.69 8.77
CA THR A 441 -21.55 -4.77 9.65
C THR A 441 -21.65 -3.34 9.12
N ASN A 442 -20.74 -2.90 8.23
CA ASN A 442 -20.79 -1.56 7.64
C ASN A 442 -20.10 -1.56 6.26
N PRO A 443 -20.78 -2.02 5.18
CA PRO A 443 -20.18 -2.03 3.85
C PRO A 443 -19.97 -0.59 3.37
N THR A 444 -18.71 -0.16 3.27
CA THR A 444 -18.35 1.12 2.65
C THR A 444 -18.06 0.90 1.17
N HIS A 445 -18.88 1.48 0.30
CA HIS A 445 -18.61 1.48 -1.13
C HIS A 445 -17.33 2.24 -1.44
N LYS A 446 -16.54 1.71 -2.39
CA LYS A 446 -15.40 2.40 -2.98
C LYS A 446 -15.52 2.39 -4.48
N PHE A 447 -15.49 3.57 -5.09
CA PHE A 447 -15.70 3.72 -6.52
C PHE A 447 -14.39 3.93 -7.28
N ARG A 448 -14.34 3.51 -8.55
CA ARG A 448 -13.24 3.73 -9.49
C ARG A 448 -13.78 3.99 -10.88
N LEU A 449 -13.20 4.95 -11.60
CA LEU A 449 -13.41 5.10 -13.04
C LEU A 449 -12.53 4.10 -13.80
N ILE A 450 -13.04 3.52 -14.88
CA ILE A 450 -12.29 2.60 -15.74
C ILE A 450 -12.50 2.90 -17.22
N ASP A 451 -11.79 2.19 -18.09
CA ASP A 451 -11.96 2.24 -19.54
C ASP A 451 -11.48 3.56 -20.15
N PHE A 452 -10.18 3.81 -19.99
CA PHE A 452 -9.55 5.08 -20.38
C PHE A 452 -8.97 5.08 -21.79
N GLY A 453 -9.27 4.10 -22.65
CA GLY A 453 -8.69 4.03 -23.99
C GLY A 453 -9.19 5.11 -24.97
N ARG A 454 -10.19 5.90 -24.56
CA ARG A 454 -10.64 7.13 -25.24
C ARG A 454 -10.29 8.42 -24.50
N SER A 455 -9.74 8.32 -23.29
CA SER A 455 -9.47 9.50 -22.48
C SER A 455 -8.33 10.31 -23.09
N LYS A 456 -8.37 11.63 -22.85
CA LYS A 456 -7.36 12.56 -23.33
C LYS A 456 -7.19 13.72 -22.36
N GLU A 457 -6.01 14.33 -22.36
CA GLU A 457 -5.80 15.63 -21.74
C GLU A 457 -6.57 16.69 -22.54
N SER A 458 -7.27 17.58 -21.84
CA SER A 458 -7.96 18.71 -22.45
C SER A 458 -7.80 19.96 -21.59
N THR A 459 -7.31 21.02 -22.22
CA THR A 459 -7.24 22.36 -21.62
C THR A 459 -8.57 23.10 -21.70
N ASP A 460 -9.49 22.69 -22.59
CA ASP A 460 -10.78 23.35 -22.79
C ASP A 460 -11.75 23.06 -21.63
N SER A 461 -12.05 24.09 -20.85
CA SER A 461 -13.03 24.02 -19.76
C SER A 461 -14.44 23.68 -20.25
N THR A 462 -14.77 24.04 -21.49
CA THR A 462 -16.11 23.85 -22.06
C THR A 462 -16.39 22.37 -22.27
N GLU A 463 -15.46 21.63 -22.89
CA GLU A 463 -15.58 20.18 -23.06
C GLU A 463 -15.74 19.47 -21.72
N ARG A 464 -14.98 19.89 -20.70
CA ARG A 464 -15.07 19.32 -19.34
C ARG A 464 -16.45 19.56 -18.74
N VAL A 465 -16.95 20.80 -18.77
CA VAL A 465 -18.29 21.13 -18.26
C VAL A 465 -19.39 20.31 -18.95
N ILE A 466 -19.29 20.13 -20.27
CA ILE A 466 -20.26 19.34 -21.03
C ILE A 466 -20.26 17.88 -20.61
N GLU A 467 -19.08 17.27 -20.44
CA GLU A 467 -18.97 15.90 -19.96
C GLU A 467 -19.48 15.76 -18.51
N VAL A 468 -19.25 16.75 -17.63
CA VAL A 468 -19.84 16.76 -16.28
C VAL A 468 -21.36 16.75 -16.34
N LEU A 469 -21.98 17.64 -17.13
CA LEU A 469 -23.44 17.71 -17.24
C LEU A 469 -24.03 16.41 -17.79
N SER A 470 -23.37 15.81 -18.79
CA SER A 470 -23.76 14.51 -19.32
C SER A 470 -23.61 13.39 -18.28
N GLY A 471 -22.53 13.42 -17.49
CA GLY A 471 -22.29 12.46 -16.41
C GLY A 471 -23.30 12.57 -15.28
N GLN A 472 -23.66 13.80 -14.86
CA GLN A 472 -24.73 14.03 -13.88
C GLN A 472 -26.07 13.49 -14.36
N GLN A 473 -26.42 13.74 -15.62
CA GLN A 473 -27.65 13.21 -16.21
C GLN A 473 -27.63 11.67 -16.23
N THR A 474 -26.48 11.09 -16.57
CA THR A 474 -26.27 9.64 -16.57
C THR A 474 -26.45 9.03 -15.18
N LEU A 475 -25.89 9.65 -14.13
CA LEU A 475 -26.04 9.18 -12.75
C LEU A 475 -27.45 9.39 -12.19
N LYS A 476 -28.24 10.32 -12.74
CA LYS A 476 -29.64 10.52 -12.35
C LYS A 476 -30.56 9.50 -13.01
N ASN A 477 -30.46 9.35 -14.33
CA ASN A 477 -31.47 8.69 -15.16
C ASN A 477 -30.96 7.45 -15.91
N GLY A 478 -29.69 7.08 -15.74
CA GLY A 478 -29.05 5.97 -16.45
C GLY A 478 -28.81 6.20 -17.93
N LYS A 479 -29.05 7.42 -18.44
CA LYS A 479 -28.84 7.79 -19.84
C LYS A 479 -28.02 9.08 -19.94
N PRO A 480 -27.02 9.15 -20.85
CA PRO A 480 -26.29 10.38 -21.11
C PRO A 480 -27.19 11.44 -21.78
N LEU A 481 -26.70 12.68 -21.85
CA LEU A 481 -27.32 13.69 -22.69
C LEU A 481 -27.31 13.23 -24.15
N SER A 482 -28.35 13.56 -24.91
CA SER A 482 -28.39 13.24 -26.34
C SER A 482 -27.33 14.05 -27.11
N ASP A 483 -26.86 13.51 -28.23
CA ASP A 483 -25.89 14.21 -29.10
C ASP A 483 -26.37 15.61 -29.50
N ALA A 484 -27.67 15.78 -29.72
CA ALA A 484 -28.26 17.10 -29.99
C ALA A 484 -28.06 18.08 -28.82
N HIS A 485 -28.27 17.63 -27.57
CA HIS A 485 -28.01 18.47 -26.40
C HIS A 485 -26.52 18.76 -26.23
N VAL A 486 -25.65 17.79 -26.46
CA VAL A 486 -24.19 17.98 -26.38
C VAL A 486 -23.71 19.01 -27.40
N ARG A 487 -24.13 18.88 -28.66
CA ARG A 487 -23.80 19.85 -29.72
C ARG A 487 -24.33 21.26 -29.39
N PHE A 488 -25.50 21.34 -28.75
CA PHE A 488 -26.10 22.63 -28.39
C PHE A 488 -25.25 23.33 -27.34
N LEU A 489 -24.79 22.59 -26.33
CA LEU A 489 -23.89 23.11 -25.31
C LEU A 489 -22.51 23.52 -25.87
N ARG A 490 -22.08 22.93 -26.99
CA ARG A 490 -20.87 23.35 -27.73
C ARG A 490 -21.08 24.61 -28.59
N GLY A 491 -22.30 25.14 -28.65
CA GLY A 491 -22.63 26.25 -29.55
C GLY A 491 -22.63 25.86 -31.03
N GLU A 492 -22.70 24.57 -31.36
CA GLU A 492 -22.83 24.10 -32.73
C GLU A 492 -24.26 24.38 -33.24
N SER A 493 -24.38 24.76 -34.52
CA SER A 493 -25.69 25.02 -35.13
C SER A 493 -26.49 23.73 -35.26
N ILE A 494 -27.63 23.66 -34.55
CA ILE A 494 -28.53 22.50 -34.61
C ILE A 494 -29.92 22.97 -35.04
N CYS A 495 -30.60 22.15 -35.84
CA CYS A 495 -32.00 22.36 -36.16
C CYS A 495 -32.84 22.17 -34.88
N VAL A 496 -33.60 23.20 -34.48
CA VAL A 496 -34.39 23.24 -33.23
C VAL A 496 -35.33 22.02 -33.07
N SER A 497 -35.72 21.38 -34.18
CA SER A 497 -36.52 20.15 -34.19
C SER A 497 -35.82 18.91 -33.62
N ALA A 498 -34.51 18.94 -33.37
CA ALA A 498 -33.75 17.81 -32.82
C ALA A 498 -33.55 17.88 -31.28
N LEU A 499 -33.99 18.97 -30.64
CA LEU A 499 -33.90 19.19 -29.19
C LEU A 499 -35.18 18.81 -28.42
N LEU A 500 -36.32 18.75 -29.14
CA LEU A 500 -37.60 18.24 -28.65
C LEU A 500 -37.67 16.73 -28.82
#